data_AF-A0A258APW7-F1
#
_entry.id   AF-A0A258APW7-F1
#
_cell.length_a   1.000
_cell.length_b   1.000
_cell.length_c   1.000
_cell.angle_alpha   90.00
_cell.angle_beta   90.00
_cell.angle_gamma   90.00
#
_symmetry.space_group_name_H-M   'P 1'
#
loop_
_entity.id
_entity.type
_entity.pdbx_description
1 polymer ?
#
loop_
_entity_poly.entity_id
_entity_poly.type
_entity_poly.pdbx_seq_one_letter_code
_entity_poly.pdbx_strand_id
1 'polypeptide(L)'
;MSAYLVTRDGQELGSFEIPQILAGLKTGFLQASDWGWREGMSGWEQLSEIVRTTQAPLTKTISSPLSAPVKRPAEVKLPDGLNPYAAPISNIQAATSSIVPPNVIKELTGTKPWVRLLSVLMWLGCSVFLVFIVINLVFGLRGGSTLIQSGAAGAGLAYMIGSTVGYCIMALLIIYPTMKLSKYASKIGRLADSRTFIDLAAALAEQRRFWKFYGILTLIYLSLAALFVGLVLAGVGMGSIPR
;
A
#
# COMPACT_ATOMS: atom_id res chain seq x y z
N MET A 1 24.69 -31.15 -5.25
CA MET A 1 24.38 -31.16 -3.81
C MET A 1 22.88 -31.00 -3.70
N SER A 2 22.16 -31.97 -3.12
CA SER A 2 20.70 -31.99 -3.13
C SER A 2 20.15 -31.10 -2.00
N ALA A 3 19.33 -30.11 -2.37
CA ALA A 3 18.68 -29.22 -1.43
C ALA A 3 17.46 -29.89 -0.76
N TYR A 4 17.19 -29.55 0.49
CA TYR A 4 16.03 -30.03 1.24
C TYR A 4 14.94 -28.96 1.18
N LEU A 5 13.73 -29.37 0.84
CA LEU A 5 12.53 -28.58 1.06
C LEU A 5 12.23 -28.57 2.55
N VAL A 6 12.16 -27.39 3.16
CA VAL A 6 11.88 -27.23 4.59
C VAL A 6 10.49 -26.65 4.77
N THR A 7 9.72 -27.28 5.66
CA THR A 7 8.36 -26.85 6.02
C THR A 7 8.23 -26.70 7.53
N ARG A 8 7.38 -25.75 7.95
CA ARG A 8 6.98 -25.56 9.34
C ARG A 8 5.47 -25.46 9.38
N ASP A 9 4.83 -26.35 10.15
CA ASP A 9 3.38 -26.38 10.33
C ASP A 9 2.59 -26.39 9.00
N GLY A 10 3.14 -27.06 7.97
CA GLY A 10 2.55 -27.16 6.63
C GLY A 10 2.81 -25.97 5.70
N GLN A 11 3.56 -24.95 6.14
CA GLN A 11 4.00 -23.83 5.31
C GLN A 11 5.42 -24.07 4.76
N GLU A 12 5.59 -23.98 3.44
CA GLU A 12 6.89 -24.11 2.78
C GLU A 12 7.76 -22.88 3.07
N LEU A 13 8.89 -23.10 3.75
CA LEU A 13 9.89 -22.07 4.06
C LEU A 13 10.90 -21.89 2.93
N GLY A 14 11.01 -22.87 2.03
CA GLY A 14 11.90 -22.85 0.87
C GLY A 14 12.80 -24.08 0.80
N SER A 15 13.69 -24.08 -0.18
CA SER A 15 14.69 -25.13 -0.38
C SER A 15 16.06 -24.66 0.14
N PHE A 16 16.66 -25.44 1.04
CA PHE A 16 17.91 -25.10 1.71
C PHE A 16 18.91 -26.25 1.63
N GLU A 17 20.20 -25.92 1.48
CA GLU A 17 21.28 -26.90 1.56
C GLU A 17 21.69 -27.18 3.01
N ILE A 18 22.27 -28.35 3.30
CA ILE A 18 22.78 -28.73 4.64
C ILE A 18 23.56 -27.61 5.35
N PRO A 19 24.56 -26.93 4.74
CA PRO A 19 25.29 -25.86 5.43
C PRO A 19 24.40 -24.65 5.78
N GLN A 20 23.39 -24.36 4.96
CA GLN A 20 22.42 -23.29 5.23
C GLN A 20 21.44 -23.69 6.32
N ILE A 21 21.04 -24.97 6.37
CA ILE A 21 20.20 -25.52 7.44
C ILE A 21 20.93 -25.41 8.79
N LEU A 22 22.22 -25.77 8.84
CA LEU A 22 23.04 -25.64 10.04
C LEU A 22 23.20 -24.18 10.48
N ALA A 23 23.39 -23.25 9.54
CA ALA A 23 23.43 -21.82 9.84
C ALA A 23 22.08 -21.31 10.36
N GLY A 24 20.98 -21.73 9.73
CA GLY A 24 19.61 -21.38 10.10
C GLY A 24 19.20 -21.89 11.48
N LEU A 25 19.64 -23.10 11.85
CA LEU A 25 19.42 -23.65 13.20
C LEU A 25 20.22 -22.89 14.27
N LYS A 26 21.44 -22.42 13.94
CA LYS A 26 22.27 -21.61 14.85
C LYS A 26 21.71 -20.20 15.06
N THR A 27 21.14 -19.59 14.02
CA THR A 27 20.55 -18.25 14.09
C THR A 27 19.12 -18.26 14.62
N GLY A 28 18.52 -19.43 14.83
CA GLY A 28 17.12 -19.59 15.24
C GLY A 28 16.10 -19.32 14.14
N PHE A 29 16.55 -19.13 12.90
CA PHE A 29 15.70 -18.98 11.72
C PHE A 29 14.95 -20.29 11.42
N LEU A 30 15.65 -21.42 11.51
CA LEU A 30 15.09 -22.77 11.44
C LEU A 30 15.03 -23.37 12.85
N GLN A 31 14.01 -24.19 13.09
CA GLN A 31 13.81 -24.91 14.34
C GLN A 31 14.17 -26.39 14.16
N ALA A 32 14.62 -27.01 15.24
CA ALA A 32 14.96 -28.44 15.27
C ALA A 32 13.76 -29.34 14.98
N SER A 33 12.54 -28.83 15.21
CA SER A 33 11.25 -29.46 14.95
C SER A 33 10.72 -29.22 13.53
N ASP A 34 11.40 -28.42 12.70
CA ASP A 34 10.99 -28.21 11.31
C ASP A 34 11.16 -29.50 10.51
N TRP A 35 10.34 -29.66 9.47
CA TRP A 35 10.34 -30.84 8.63
C TRP A 35 11.15 -30.58 7.36
N GLY A 36 12.06 -31.49 7.04
CA GLY A 36 12.86 -31.48 5.84
C GLY A 36 12.51 -32.67 4.96
N TRP A 37 12.37 -32.43 3.67
CA TRP A 37 12.23 -33.48 2.68
C TRP A 37 13.18 -33.24 1.52
N ARG A 38 13.78 -34.30 1.00
CA ARG A 38 14.59 -34.27 -0.21
C ARG A 38 14.15 -35.38 -1.16
N GLU A 39 14.40 -35.16 -2.43
CA GLU A 39 14.17 -36.14 -3.48
C GLU A 39 14.95 -37.43 -3.18
N GLY A 40 14.23 -38.55 -3.02
CA GLY A 40 14.78 -39.84 -2.61
C GLY A 40 14.61 -40.23 -1.13
N MET A 41 13.95 -39.41 -0.30
CA MET A 41 13.53 -39.81 1.06
C MET A 41 12.14 -40.47 1.06
N SER A 42 11.96 -41.48 1.92
CA SER A 42 10.69 -42.21 2.09
C SER A 42 9.58 -41.39 2.75
N GLY A 43 9.90 -40.24 3.35
CA GLY A 43 8.95 -39.36 4.01
C GLY A 43 9.63 -38.09 4.51
N TRP A 44 8.84 -37.18 5.10
CA TRP A 44 9.37 -36.00 5.79
C TRP A 44 10.09 -36.42 7.07
N GLU A 45 11.32 -35.94 7.26
CA GLU A 45 12.12 -36.17 8.46
C GLU A 45 12.36 -34.84 9.19
N GLN A 46 12.58 -34.87 10.50
CA GLN A 46 12.84 -33.64 11.24
C GLN A 46 14.26 -33.12 10.97
N LEU A 47 14.43 -31.79 10.91
CA LEU A 47 15.72 -31.14 10.69
C LEU A 47 16.77 -31.58 11.74
N SER A 48 16.35 -31.87 12.97
CA SER A 48 17.23 -32.42 14.01
C SER A 48 17.77 -33.81 13.69
N GLU A 49 16.96 -34.68 13.09
CA GLU A 49 17.33 -36.05 12.71
C GLU A 49 18.20 -36.06 11.44
N ILE A 50 17.91 -35.17 10.49
CA ILE A 50 18.70 -34.98 9.26
C ILE A 50 20.10 -34.48 9.61
N VAL A 51 20.21 -33.50 10.51
CA VAL A 51 21.50 -32.96 10.96
C VAL A 51 22.28 -34.01 11.76
N ARG A 52 21.60 -34.77 12.63
CA ARG A 52 22.22 -35.85 13.42
C ARG A 52 22.77 -36.97 12.53
N THR A 53 22.02 -37.35 11.50
CA THR A 53 22.43 -38.37 10.52
C THR A 53 23.58 -37.89 9.65
N THR A 54 23.66 -36.60 9.34
CA THR A 54 24.74 -36.01 8.53
C THR A 54 26.02 -35.74 9.33
N GLN A 55 25.91 -35.52 10.65
CA GLN A 55 27.05 -35.20 11.52
C GLN A 55 27.74 -36.42 12.16
N ALA A 56 27.22 -37.63 11.98
CA ALA A 56 27.83 -38.82 12.60
C ALA A 56 28.68 -39.63 11.61
N PRO A 57 30.00 -39.71 11.86
CA PRO A 57 30.70 -40.99 11.79
C PRO A 57 31.26 -41.36 13.18
N LEU A 58 31.12 -42.65 13.52
CA LEU A 58 31.75 -43.41 14.62
C LEU A 58 30.99 -43.56 15.96
N THR A 59 30.29 -44.69 16.05
CA THR A 59 30.35 -45.72 17.11
C THR A 59 30.17 -45.31 18.58
N LYS A 60 29.09 -45.78 19.24
CA LYS A 60 29.18 -46.81 20.30
C LYS A 60 27.83 -47.34 20.79
N THR A 61 27.70 -48.65 20.72
CA THR A 61 26.79 -49.53 21.47
C THR A 61 26.82 -49.26 22.98
N ILE A 62 25.65 -49.11 23.60
CA ILE A 62 25.39 -49.58 24.98
C ILE A 62 23.98 -50.19 25.03
N SER A 63 23.95 -51.51 25.12
CA SER A 63 22.85 -52.37 25.55
C SER A 63 22.59 -52.25 27.07
N SER A 64 21.33 -52.30 27.52
CA SER A 64 20.93 -52.87 28.83
C SER A 64 19.40 -52.89 29.03
N PRO A 65 18.84 -53.66 30.00
CA PRO A 65 18.04 -54.83 29.67
C PRO A 65 16.59 -54.81 30.22
N LEU A 66 15.85 -55.81 29.79
CA LEU A 66 14.51 -56.23 30.22
C LEU A 66 14.47 -56.62 31.72
N SER A 67 13.53 -56.06 32.51
CA SER A 67 12.78 -56.73 33.62
C SER A 67 12.07 -55.74 34.57
N ALA A 68 10.73 -55.63 34.50
CA ALA A 68 9.82 -55.46 35.64
C ALA A 68 8.34 -55.47 35.17
N PRO A 69 7.39 -55.99 35.97
CA PRO A 69 6.05 -56.36 35.50
C PRO A 69 5.13 -55.14 35.36
N VAL A 70 4.31 -55.16 34.30
CA VAL A 70 3.26 -54.18 34.01
C VAL A 70 2.24 -54.13 35.14
N LYS A 71 2.35 -53.13 36.03
CA LYS A 71 1.22 -52.65 36.83
C LYS A 71 0.41 -51.72 35.95
N ARG A 72 -0.82 -52.12 35.61
CA ARG A 72 -1.83 -51.24 34.99
C ARG A 72 -2.18 -50.13 35.99
N PRO A 73 -1.84 -48.85 35.75
CA PRO A 73 -2.40 -47.76 36.52
C PRO A 73 -3.79 -47.43 35.96
N ALA A 74 -4.68 -47.10 36.89
CA ALA A 74 -6.08 -46.72 36.74
C ALA A 74 -6.50 -46.12 35.39
N GLU A 75 -7.70 -46.51 34.96
CA GLU A 75 -8.48 -45.83 33.93
C GLU A 75 -8.45 -44.31 34.15
N VAL A 76 -7.69 -43.61 33.30
CA VAL A 76 -7.61 -42.16 33.29
C VAL A 76 -8.97 -41.68 32.78
N LYS A 77 -9.83 -41.27 33.71
CA LYS A 77 -11.01 -40.45 33.40
C LYS A 77 -10.48 -39.21 32.69
N LEU A 78 -10.67 -39.14 31.37
CA LEU A 78 -10.30 -37.97 30.58
C LEU A 78 -10.93 -36.73 31.23
N PRO A 79 -10.19 -35.61 31.36
CA PRO A 79 -10.81 -34.32 31.58
C PRO A 79 -11.79 -34.09 30.42
N ASP A 80 -13.06 -33.81 30.74
CA ASP A 80 -14.08 -33.47 29.74
C ASP A 80 -13.54 -32.36 28.82
N GLY A 81 -13.19 -32.69 27.57
CA GLY A 81 -12.96 -31.66 26.55
C GLY A 81 -11.79 -31.80 25.56
N LEU A 82 -11.00 -32.88 25.52
CA LEU A 82 -10.00 -33.04 24.45
C LEU A 82 -10.43 -34.06 23.40
N ASN A 83 -11.19 -33.58 22.41
CA ASN A 83 -11.52 -34.32 21.20
C ASN A 83 -10.33 -34.25 20.21
N PRO A 84 -9.68 -35.37 19.84
CA PRO A 84 -8.55 -35.38 18.90
C PRO A 84 -8.89 -34.94 17.48
N TYR A 85 -10.19 -34.85 17.16
CA TYR A 85 -10.72 -34.35 15.89
C TYR A 85 -11.35 -32.96 16.01
N ALA A 86 -11.07 -32.22 17.08
CA ALA A 86 -11.43 -30.81 17.13
C ALA A 86 -10.72 -30.10 15.95
N ALA A 87 -11.51 -29.52 15.05
CA ALA A 87 -10.96 -28.65 14.01
C ALA A 87 -10.04 -27.62 14.67
N PRO A 88 -8.89 -27.29 14.05
CA PRO A 88 -7.95 -26.34 14.63
C PRO A 88 -8.75 -25.09 15.01
N ILE A 89 -8.76 -24.77 16.29
CA ILE A 89 -9.35 -23.52 16.76
C ILE A 89 -8.55 -22.45 16.02
N SER A 90 -9.16 -21.88 14.98
CA SER A 90 -8.59 -20.73 14.27
C SER A 90 -8.21 -19.76 15.37
N ASN A 91 -6.93 -19.41 15.47
CA ASN A 91 -6.45 -18.59 16.55
C ASN A 91 -7.14 -17.23 16.44
N ILE A 92 -8.32 -17.05 17.04
CA ILE A 92 -9.01 -15.75 17.12
C ILE A 92 -8.15 -14.80 17.95
N GLN A 93 -7.14 -15.31 18.66
CA GLN A 93 -6.09 -14.51 19.30
C GLN A 93 -5.16 -13.81 18.29
N ALA A 94 -4.99 -14.34 17.06
CA ALA A 94 -4.37 -13.57 15.98
C ALA A 94 -5.28 -12.40 15.54
N ALA A 95 -6.60 -12.52 15.73
CA ALA A 95 -7.57 -11.45 15.52
C ALA A 95 -7.62 -10.43 16.69
N THR A 96 -6.87 -10.63 17.77
CA THR A 96 -6.69 -9.66 18.87
C THR A 96 -5.26 -9.13 18.99
N SER A 97 -4.41 -9.35 17.98
CA SER A 97 -3.23 -8.51 17.81
C SER A 97 -3.71 -7.12 17.36
N SER A 98 -4.08 -6.27 18.33
CA SER A 98 -4.47 -4.85 18.15
C SER A 98 -3.33 -3.97 17.60
N ILE A 99 -2.18 -4.59 17.33
CA ILE A 99 -0.93 -3.97 16.90
C ILE A 99 -0.68 -4.37 15.46
N VAL A 100 -0.68 -3.37 14.58
CA VAL A 100 -0.50 -3.56 13.13
C VAL A 100 0.90 -4.10 12.84
N PRO A 101 1.06 -5.10 11.95
CA PRO A 101 2.36 -5.61 11.52
C PRO A 101 3.29 -4.48 11.01
N PRO A 102 4.56 -4.42 11.45
CA PRO A 102 5.46 -3.30 11.18
C PRO A 102 5.84 -3.16 9.70
N ASN A 103 5.79 -4.25 8.93
CA ASN A 103 5.96 -4.25 7.48
C ASN A 103 4.85 -3.47 6.76
N VAL A 104 3.59 -3.62 7.18
CA VAL A 104 2.45 -2.87 6.59
C VAL A 104 2.57 -1.38 6.89
N ILE A 105 3.01 -1.02 8.10
CA ILE A 105 3.28 0.37 8.48
C ILE A 105 4.41 0.95 7.61
N LYS A 106 5.48 0.19 7.37
CA LYS A 106 6.62 0.63 6.55
C LYS A 106 6.21 0.94 5.11
N GLU A 107 5.42 0.07 4.48
CA GLU A 107 4.93 0.28 3.12
C GLU A 107 4.03 1.54 3.02
N LEU A 108 3.08 1.70 3.95
CA LEU A 108 2.21 2.88 3.96
C LEU A 108 2.97 4.17 4.28
N THR A 109 3.94 4.11 5.20
CA THR A 109 4.75 5.28 5.56
C THR A 109 5.66 5.70 4.41
N GLY A 110 6.10 4.75 3.57
CA GLY A 110 6.83 5.04 2.34
C GLY A 110 6.07 5.94 1.35
N THR A 111 4.74 5.92 1.37
CA THR A 111 3.90 6.79 0.51
C THR A 111 3.73 8.21 1.06
N LYS A 112 3.97 8.44 2.35
CA LYS A 112 3.80 9.75 3.03
C LYS A 112 4.61 10.89 2.40
N PRO A 113 5.93 10.76 2.12
CA PRO A 113 6.71 11.84 1.52
C PRO A 113 6.21 12.17 0.10
N TRP A 114 5.82 11.17 -0.69
CA TRP A 114 5.24 11.37 -2.02
C TRP A 114 3.92 12.13 -1.98
N VAL A 115 3.03 11.79 -1.05
CA VAL A 115 1.76 12.52 -0.85
C VAL A 115 2.01 13.96 -0.41
N ARG A 116 2.99 14.20 0.48
CA ARG A 116 3.36 15.57 0.87
C ARG A 116 3.92 16.37 -0.31
N LEU A 117 4.81 15.77 -1.10
CA LEU A 117 5.35 16.39 -2.31
C LEU A 117 4.21 16.80 -3.26
N LEU A 118 3.30 15.88 -3.56
CA LEU A 118 2.14 16.16 -4.42
C LEU A 118 1.24 17.27 -3.84
N SER A 119 1.05 17.31 -2.53
CA SER A 119 0.28 18.38 -1.88
C SER A 119 0.95 19.74 -2.07
N VAL A 120 2.27 19.80 -1.92
CA VAL A 120 3.06 21.03 -2.11
C VAL A 120 3.02 21.48 -3.58
N LEU A 121 3.16 20.55 -4.52
CA LEU A 121 3.04 20.86 -5.96
C LEU A 121 1.66 21.42 -6.32
N MET A 122 0.59 20.89 -5.72
CA MET A 122 -0.76 21.40 -5.96
C MET A 122 -0.98 22.79 -5.35
N TRP A 123 -0.43 23.05 -4.17
CA TRP A 123 -0.39 24.41 -3.60
C TRP A 123 0.39 25.39 -4.49
N LEU A 124 1.52 24.94 -5.05
CA LEU A 124 2.31 25.74 -5.99
C LEU A 124 1.50 26.04 -7.25
N GLY A 125 0.81 25.05 -7.82
CA GLY A 125 -0.08 25.24 -8.96
C GLY A 125 -1.19 26.26 -8.66
N CYS A 126 -1.83 26.16 -7.49
CA CYS A 126 -2.84 27.13 -7.07
C CYS A 126 -2.25 28.55 -6.90
N SER A 127 -1.04 28.67 -6.37
CA SER A 127 -0.34 29.96 -6.24
C SER A 127 -0.05 30.59 -7.60
N VAL A 128 0.40 29.78 -8.58
CA VAL A 128 0.62 30.24 -9.96
C VAL A 128 -0.67 30.75 -10.59
N PHE A 129 -1.79 30.03 -10.45
CA PHE A 129 -3.09 30.50 -10.94
C PHE A 129 -3.54 31.82 -10.28
N LEU A 130 -3.29 31.99 -8.98
CA LEU A 130 -3.54 33.26 -8.29
C LEU A 130 -2.72 34.41 -8.88
N VAL A 131 -1.44 34.17 -9.17
CA VAL A 131 -0.57 35.16 -9.83
C VAL A 131 -1.11 35.51 -11.22
N PHE A 132 -1.57 34.52 -12.01
CA PHE A 132 -2.19 34.78 -13.31
C PHE A 132 -3.47 35.62 -13.21
N ILE A 133 -4.30 35.41 -12.18
CA ILE A 133 -5.49 36.23 -11.93
C ILE A 133 -5.08 37.68 -11.64
N VAL A 134 -4.07 37.89 -10.78
CA VAL A 134 -3.58 39.24 -10.44
C VAL A 134 -2.96 39.92 -11.66
N ILE A 135 -2.14 39.20 -12.44
CA ILE A 135 -1.57 39.69 -13.68
C ILE A 135 -2.68 40.08 -14.66
N ASN A 136 -3.67 39.22 -14.88
CA ASN A 136 -4.79 39.53 -15.77
C ASN A 136 -5.58 40.76 -15.30
N LEU A 137 -5.79 40.93 -13.99
CA LEU A 137 -6.44 42.10 -13.42
C LEU A 137 -5.62 43.38 -13.68
N VAL A 138 -4.32 43.37 -13.42
CA VAL A 138 -3.44 44.54 -13.60
C VAL A 138 -3.28 44.90 -15.07
N PHE A 139 -2.98 43.91 -15.92
CA PHE A 139 -2.81 44.10 -17.35
C PHE A 139 -4.12 44.44 -18.02
N GLY A 140 -5.23 43.87 -17.56
CA GLY A 140 -6.54 44.16 -18.11
C GLY A 140 -7.08 45.53 -17.69
N LEU A 141 -6.78 46.02 -16.48
CA LEU A 141 -7.08 47.41 -16.11
C LEU A 141 -6.27 48.42 -16.94
N ARG A 142 -5.02 48.09 -17.30
CA ARG A 142 -4.14 48.93 -18.14
C ARG A 142 -4.38 48.77 -19.66
N GLY A 143 -4.77 47.59 -20.11
CA GLY A 143 -5.11 47.27 -21.50
C GLY A 143 -6.55 47.63 -21.85
N GLY A 144 -7.45 47.59 -20.87
CA GLY A 144 -8.83 48.05 -21.02
C GLY A 144 -8.90 49.53 -21.36
N SER A 145 -8.05 50.37 -20.76
CA SER A 145 -8.00 51.81 -21.09
C SER A 145 -7.52 52.09 -22.52
N THR A 146 -6.59 51.31 -23.04
CA THR A 146 -6.10 51.43 -24.44
C THR A 146 -7.12 50.90 -25.45
N LEU A 147 -7.82 49.81 -25.14
CA LEU A 147 -8.89 49.26 -25.99
C LEU A 147 -10.19 50.09 -25.97
N ILE A 148 -10.47 50.78 -24.86
CA ILE A 148 -11.54 51.78 -24.79
C ILE A 148 -11.26 52.94 -25.75
N GLN A 149 -10.00 53.37 -25.83
CA GLN A 149 -9.59 54.43 -26.75
C GLN A 149 -9.63 54.00 -28.22
N SER A 150 -9.50 52.70 -28.51
CA SER A 150 -9.58 52.15 -29.87
C SER A 150 -11.01 51.79 -30.33
N GLY A 151 -12.05 52.15 -29.55
CA GLY A 151 -13.45 51.81 -29.86
C GLY A 151 -13.82 50.33 -29.68
N ALA A 152 -12.89 49.50 -29.17
CA ALA A 152 -13.07 48.06 -28.96
C ALA A 152 -13.37 47.70 -27.48
N ALA A 153 -13.87 48.68 -26.71
CA ALA A 153 -14.11 48.59 -25.27
C ALA A 153 -14.87 47.31 -24.86
N GLY A 154 -15.92 46.94 -25.59
CA GLY A 154 -16.76 45.78 -25.29
C GLY A 154 -16.02 44.44 -25.42
N ALA A 155 -15.15 44.29 -26.43
CA ALA A 155 -14.38 43.07 -26.64
C ALA A 155 -13.27 42.90 -25.60
N GLY A 156 -12.60 43.99 -25.23
CA GLY A 156 -11.58 43.99 -24.17
C GLY A 156 -12.15 43.63 -22.80
N LEU A 157 -13.30 44.21 -22.44
CA LEU A 157 -14.02 43.88 -21.20
C LEU A 157 -14.51 42.43 -21.18
N ALA A 158 -15.06 41.92 -22.28
CA ALA A 158 -15.51 40.54 -22.38
C ALA A 158 -14.36 39.53 -22.21
N TYR A 159 -13.20 39.79 -22.84
CA TYR A 159 -12.02 38.94 -22.69
C TYR A 159 -11.47 38.95 -21.26
N MET A 160 -11.40 40.11 -20.60
CA MET A 160 -10.98 40.22 -19.21
C MET A 160 -11.87 39.41 -18.26
N ILE A 161 -13.18 39.64 -18.34
CA ILE A 161 -14.15 38.97 -17.45
C ILE A 161 -14.12 37.46 -17.73
N GLY A 162 -14.15 37.06 -19.01
CA GLY A 162 -14.12 35.65 -19.40
C GLY A 162 -12.85 34.93 -18.94
N SER A 163 -11.67 35.52 -19.15
CA SER A 163 -10.40 34.92 -18.74
C SER A 163 -10.23 34.87 -17.22
N THR A 164 -10.64 35.93 -16.50
CA THR A 164 -10.60 35.95 -15.03
C THR A 164 -11.52 34.89 -14.43
N VAL A 165 -12.77 34.81 -14.90
CA VAL A 165 -13.73 33.79 -14.44
C VAL A 165 -13.23 32.39 -14.74
N GLY A 166 -12.63 32.17 -15.92
CA GLY A 166 -12.03 30.89 -16.30
C GLY A 166 -10.92 30.45 -15.35
N TYR A 167 -9.98 31.35 -15.03
CA TYR A 167 -8.90 31.04 -14.08
C TYR A 167 -9.42 30.81 -12.65
N CYS A 168 -10.43 31.55 -12.20
CA CYS A 168 -11.06 31.33 -10.90
C CYS A 168 -11.70 29.94 -10.81
N ILE A 169 -12.43 29.50 -11.85
CA ILE A 169 -13.03 28.17 -11.90
C ILE A 169 -11.93 27.09 -11.84
N MET A 170 -10.85 27.25 -12.62
CA MET A 170 -9.73 26.30 -12.61
C MET A 170 -9.02 26.25 -11.26
N ALA A 171 -8.81 27.39 -10.60
CA ALA A 171 -8.23 27.46 -9.27
C ALA A 171 -9.10 26.72 -8.24
N LEU A 172 -10.42 26.91 -8.27
CA LEU A 172 -11.35 26.21 -7.39
C LEU A 172 -11.31 24.69 -7.59
N LEU A 173 -11.21 24.23 -8.85
CA LEU A 173 -11.08 22.80 -9.17
C LEU A 173 -9.79 22.17 -8.61
N ILE A 174 -8.72 22.95 -8.47
CA ILE A 174 -7.42 22.48 -7.93
C ILE A 174 -7.34 22.58 -6.40
N ILE A 175 -7.97 23.58 -5.79
CA ILE A 175 -7.95 23.78 -4.33
C ILE A 175 -8.54 22.59 -3.57
N TYR A 176 -9.67 22.06 -4.05
CA TYR A 176 -10.35 20.95 -3.40
C TYR A 176 -9.49 19.67 -3.29
N PRO A 177 -8.85 19.14 -4.36
CA PRO A 177 -7.92 18.02 -4.27
C PRO A 177 -6.77 18.31 -3.31
N THR A 178 -6.22 19.51 -3.35
CA THR A 178 -5.08 19.94 -2.52
C THR A 178 -5.39 19.79 -1.04
N MET A 179 -6.57 20.27 -0.63
CA MET A 179 -7.06 20.15 0.75
C MET A 179 -7.29 18.70 1.19
N LYS A 180 -7.62 17.80 0.27
CA LYS A 180 -7.85 16.38 0.58
C LYS A 180 -6.53 15.62 0.73
N LEU A 181 -5.54 15.94 -0.11
CA LEU A 181 -4.20 15.35 -0.09
C LEU A 181 -3.45 15.69 1.19
N SER A 182 -3.53 16.94 1.65
CA SER A 182 -2.92 17.37 2.91
C SER A 182 -3.54 16.66 4.12
N LYS A 183 -4.85 16.41 4.12
CA LYS A 183 -5.54 15.63 5.16
C LYS A 183 -5.13 14.16 5.15
N TYR A 184 -4.98 13.55 3.97
CA TYR A 184 -4.51 12.17 3.83
C TYR A 184 -3.08 12.00 4.39
N ALA A 185 -2.16 12.91 4.05
CA ALA A 185 -0.79 12.90 4.59
C ALA A 185 -0.75 13.02 6.12
N SER A 186 -1.63 13.83 6.71
CA SER A 186 -1.72 14.00 8.17
C SER A 186 -2.25 12.75 8.88
N LYS A 187 -3.18 12.01 8.27
CA LYS A 187 -3.69 10.74 8.82
C LYS A 187 -2.67 9.62 8.79
N ILE A 188 -1.87 9.50 7.72
CA ILE A 188 -0.73 8.55 7.69
C ILE A 188 0.30 8.91 8.76
N GLY A 189 0.49 10.21 9.04
CA GLY A 189 1.33 10.65 10.16
C GLY A 189 0.86 10.11 11.50
N ARG A 190 -0.42 10.24 11.81
CA ARG A 190 -1.01 9.73 13.05
C ARG A 190 -0.92 8.20 13.18
N LEU A 191 -1.10 7.46 12.09
CA LEU A 191 -0.94 6.01 12.08
C LEU A 191 0.50 5.57 12.43
N ALA A 192 1.51 6.29 11.96
CA ALA A 192 2.90 5.99 12.29
C ALA A 192 3.18 6.13 13.80
N ASP A 193 2.47 7.03 14.47
CA ASP A 193 2.61 7.31 15.90
C ASP A 193 1.77 6.34 16.76
N SER A 194 0.53 6.03 16.35
CA SER A 194 -0.41 5.23 17.15
C SER A 194 -0.29 3.71 16.93
N ARG A 195 0.14 3.27 15.74
CA ARG A 195 0.27 1.87 15.31
C ARG A 195 -0.99 1.01 15.51
N THR A 196 -2.17 1.64 15.55
CA THR A 196 -3.44 0.95 15.77
C THR A 196 -4.11 0.50 14.48
N PHE A 197 -4.88 -0.58 14.55
CA PHE A 197 -5.68 -1.06 13.42
C PHE A 197 -6.79 -0.08 12.98
N ILE A 198 -7.31 0.73 13.91
CA ILE A 198 -8.33 1.75 13.61
C ILE A 198 -7.74 2.82 12.68
N ASP A 199 -6.53 3.27 12.97
CA ASP A 199 -5.84 4.26 12.13
C ASP A 199 -5.40 3.68 10.78
N LEU A 200 -5.10 2.37 10.72
CA LEU A 200 -4.78 1.67 9.48
C LEU A 200 -5.99 1.62 8.54
N ALA A 201 -7.14 1.19 9.04
CA ALA A 201 -8.38 1.16 8.28
C ALA A 201 -8.77 2.58 7.80
N ALA A 202 -8.59 3.59 8.66
CA ALA A 202 -8.82 4.98 8.30
C ALA A 202 -7.89 5.48 7.17
N ALA A 203 -6.60 5.09 7.19
CA ALA A 203 -5.64 5.45 6.15
C ALA A 203 -5.99 4.78 4.80
N LEU A 204 -6.32 3.50 4.79
CA LEU A 204 -6.72 2.77 3.57
C LEU A 204 -8.04 3.30 2.99
N ALA A 205 -9.01 3.65 3.84
CA ALA A 205 -10.26 4.27 3.41
C ALA A 205 -10.01 5.63 2.72
N GLU A 206 -9.10 6.44 3.26
CA GLU A 206 -8.74 7.72 2.66
C GLU A 206 -7.98 7.56 1.33
N GLN A 207 -7.10 6.55 1.21
CA GLN A 207 -6.44 6.19 -0.05
C GLN A 207 -7.46 5.84 -1.14
N ARG A 208 -8.45 5.01 -0.83
CA ARG A 208 -9.54 4.68 -1.77
C ARG A 208 -10.34 5.93 -2.16
N ARG A 209 -10.64 6.80 -1.18
CA ARG A 209 -11.40 8.03 -1.39
C ARG A 209 -10.62 9.06 -2.22
N PHE A 210 -9.29 9.05 -2.14
CA PHE A 210 -8.40 9.86 -2.97
C PHE A 210 -8.49 9.43 -4.43
N TRP A 211 -8.26 8.15 -4.74
CA TRP A 211 -8.31 7.64 -6.12
C TRP A 211 -9.67 7.82 -6.79
N LYS A 212 -10.77 7.55 -6.07
CA LYS A 212 -12.13 7.82 -6.59
C LYS A 212 -12.32 9.28 -6.96
N PHE A 213 -11.82 10.20 -6.12
CA PHE A 213 -11.95 11.63 -6.38
C PHE A 213 -11.09 12.07 -7.57
N TYR A 214 -9.85 11.59 -7.65
CA TYR A 214 -8.96 11.92 -8.75
C TYR A 214 -9.50 11.42 -10.09
N GLY A 215 -10.06 10.20 -10.13
CA GLY A 215 -10.72 9.66 -11.32
C GLY A 215 -11.90 10.52 -11.80
N ILE A 216 -12.76 10.97 -10.88
CA ILE A 216 -13.88 11.88 -11.22
C ILE A 216 -13.34 13.23 -11.74
N LEU A 217 -12.33 13.79 -11.07
CA LEU A 217 -11.72 15.06 -11.46
C LEU A 217 -11.08 14.97 -12.86
N THR A 218 -10.35 13.89 -13.16
CA THR A 218 -9.76 13.68 -14.49
C THR A 218 -10.82 13.58 -15.59
N LEU A 219 -11.98 12.99 -15.29
CA LEU A 219 -13.09 12.90 -16.24
C LEU A 219 -13.67 14.29 -16.51
N ILE A 220 -13.83 15.14 -15.49
CA ILE A 220 -14.24 16.54 -15.65
C ILE A 220 -13.25 17.31 -16.54
N TYR A 221 -11.94 17.18 -16.29
CA TYR A 221 -10.92 17.84 -17.12
C TYR A 221 -10.95 17.38 -18.57
N LEU A 222 -11.13 16.08 -18.82
CA LEU A 222 -11.26 15.54 -20.18
C LEU A 222 -12.52 16.07 -20.87
N SER A 223 -13.66 16.15 -20.18
CA SER A 223 -14.90 16.71 -20.73
C SER A 223 -14.76 18.19 -21.09
N LEU A 224 -14.12 18.99 -20.22
CA LEU A 224 -13.86 20.41 -20.50
C LEU A 224 -12.88 20.60 -21.65
N ALA A 225 -11.82 19.79 -21.72
CA ALA A 225 -10.86 19.82 -22.82
C ALA A 225 -11.52 19.45 -24.15
N ALA A 226 -12.35 18.40 -24.18
CA ALA A 226 -13.10 18.00 -25.36
C ALA A 226 -14.07 19.09 -25.83
N LEU A 227 -14.79 19.72 -24.90
CA LEU A 227 -15.68 20.85 -25.20
C LEU A 227 -14.90 22.04 -25.78
N PHE A 228 -13.76 22.38 -25.19
CA PHE A 228 -12.90 23.46 -25.68
C PHE A 228 -12.39 23.19 -27.10
N VAL A 229 -11.88 21.98 -27.35
CA VAL A 229 -11.45 21.56 -28.69
C VAL A 229 -12.62 21.61 -29.68
N GLY A 230 -13.80 21.14 -29.29
CA GLY A 230 -15.00 21.20 -30.13
C GLY A 230 -15.40 22.64 -30.50
N LEU A 231 -15.36 23.57 -29.55
CA LEU A 231 -15.62 24.99 -29.81
C LEU A 231 -14.58 25.61 -30.75
N VAL A 232 -13.30 25.29 -30.57
CA VAL A 232 -12.23 25.79 -31.45
C VAL A 232 -12.41 25.25 -32.86
N LEU A 233 -12.68 23.95 -33.04
CA LEU A 233 -12.91 23.35 -34.35
C LEU A 233 -14.16 23.90 -35.04
N ALA A 234 -15.25 24.12 -34.29
CA ALA A 234 -16.47 24.74 -34.82
C ALA A 234 -16.25 26.21 -35.22
N GLY A 235 -15.53 26.98 -34.39
CA GLY A 235 -15.19 28.38 -34.68
C GLY A 235 -14.26 28.53 -35.88
N VAL A 236 -13.26 27.66 -36.02
CA VAL A 236 -12.37 27.61 -37.20
C VAL A 236 -13.16 27.20 -38.45
N GLY A 237 -14.10 26.26 -38.34
CA GLY A 237 -14.97 25.85 -39.45
C GLY A 237 -15.94 26.93 -39.92
N MET A 238 -16.38 27.84 -39.04
CA MET A 238 -17.21 28.99 -39.43
C MET A 238 -16.41 30.15 -40.04
N GLY A 239 -15.11 30.26 -39.74
CA GLY A 239 -14.23 31.30 -40.29
C GLY A 239 -13.71 31.02 -41.71
N SER A 240 -13.83 29.79 -42.20
CA SER A 240 -13.35 29.37 -43.53
C SER A 240 -14.42 29.42 -44.63
N ILE A 241 -15.65 29.85 -44.33
CA ILE A 241 -16.70 30.05 -45.34
C ILE A 241 -16.47 31.43 -45.99
N PRO A 242 -15.97 31.51 -47.25
CA PRO A 242 -15.82 32.79 -47.92
C PRO A 242 -17.20 33.44 -48.09
N ARG A 243 -17.33 34.70 -47.65
CA ARG A 243 -18.51 35.54 -47.90
C ARG A 243 -18.49 36.12 -49.30
#